data_AF-A0A417EEN9-F1
#
_entry.id   AF-A0A417EEN9-F1
#
_cell.length_a   1.000
_cell.length_b   1.000
_cell.length_c   1.000
_cell.angle_alpha   90.00
_cell.angle_beta   90.00
_cell.angle_gamma   90.00
#
_symmetry.space_group_name_H-M   'P 1'
#
loop_
_entity.id
_entity.type
_entity.pdbx_description
1 polymer ?
#
loop_
_entity_poly.entity_id
_entity_poly.type
_entity_poly.pdbx_seq_one_letter_code
_entity_poly.pdbx_strand_id
1 'polypeptide(L)'
;MAGKLKFAQNLYLGEGIAPEKLDKLKKRLNKKPLLANVYLITPARNPADQLDIFDARQLVQPHYKDEEFLVLGMASGYEDALQLIERITGECLKARGDCNLREYLLC
;
A
#
# COMPACT_ATOMS: atom_id res chain seq x y z
N MET A 1 -3.10 0.78 19.62
CA MET A 1 -3.93 0.67 18.40
C MET A 1 -3.01 1.03 17.24
N ALA A 2 -3.16 0.34 16.09
CA ALA A 2 -2.39 0.67 14.90
C ALA A 2 -2.82 2.03 14.33
N GLY A 3 -1.96 2.68 13.54
CA GLY A 3 -2.31 3.92 12.83
C GLY A 3 -3.59 3.79 12.01
N LYS A 4 -4.24 4.91 11.70
CA LYS A 4 -5.49 4.91 10.93
C LYS A 4 -5.19 4.58 9.46
N LEU A 5 -5.75 3.48 8.96
CA LEU A 5 -5.58 3.08 7.56
C LEU A 5 -6.78 3.52 6.73
N LYS A 6 -6.53 4.31 5.68
CA LYS A 6 -7.49 4.66 4.64
C LYS A 6 -7.12 3.94 3.35
N PHE A 7 -8.01 3.14 2.82
CA PHE A 7 -7.76 2.41 1.56
C PHE A 7 -8.31 3.22 0.39
N ALA A 8 -7.52 3.33 -0.69
CA ALA A 8 -7.98 3.91 -1.94
C ALA A 8 -9.16 3.13 -2.53
N GLN A 9 -10.02 3.79 -3.31
CA GLN A 9 -11.13 3.14 -4.01
C GLN A 9 -10.61 2.12 -5.04
N ASN A 10 -9.62 2.53 -5.83
CA ASN A 10 -8.94 1.69 -6.81
C ASN A 10 -7.69 1.06 -6.18
N LEU A 11 -7.89 0.25 -5.14
CA LEU A 11 -6.80 -0.39 -4.42
C LEU A 11 -6.10 -1.42 -5.31
N TYR A 12 -4.80 -1.24 -5.53
CA TYR A 12 -3.96 -2.17 -6.26
C TYR A 12 -3.67 -3.42 -5.42
N LEU A 13 -3.86 -4.61 -6.01
CA LEU A 13 -3.54 -5.88 -5.34
C LEU A 13 -2.40 -6.59 -6.06
N GLY A 14 -1.41 -7.02 -5.27
CA GLY A 14 -0.37 -7.94 -5.71
C GLY A 14 -0.97 -9.30 -6.05
N GLU A 15 -0.29 -10.06 -6.90
CA GLU A 15 -0.80 -11.34 -7.40
C GLU A 15 -0.98 -12.37 -6.28
N GLY A 16 -0.19 -12.24 -5.21
CA GLY A 16 -0.31 -13.11 -4.04
C GLY A 16 -1.51 -12.80 -3.13
N ILE A 17 -2.28 -11.73 -3.39
CA ILE A 17 -3.49 -11.40 -2.62
C ILE A 17 -4.74 -11.75 -3.42
N ALA A 18 -5.41 -12.82 -2.99
CA ALA A 18 -6.74 -13.15 -3.52
C ALA A 18 -7.78 -12.06 -3.12
N PRO A 19 -8.55 -11.50 -4.07
CA PRO A 19 -9.53 -10.44 -3.79
C PRO A 19 -10.56 -10.79 -2.72
N GLU A 20 -10.99 -12.05 -2.68
CA GLU A 20 -11.90 -12.61 -1.67
C GLU A 20 -11.37 -12.52 -0.22
N LYS A 21 -10.05 -12.46 -0.04
CA LYS A 21 -9.42 -12.36 1.29
C LYS A 21 -9.22 -10.91 1.74
N LEU A 22 -9.46 -9.93 0.87
CA LEU A 22 -9.16 -8.53 1.11
C LEU A 22 -9.87 -7.98 2.35
N ASP A 23 -11.17 -8.20 2.49
CA ASP A 23 -11.94 -7.70 3.64
C ASP A 23 -11.44 -8.29 4.96
N LYS A 24 -11.05 -9.57 4.96
CA LYS A 24 -10.48 -10.24 6.12
C LYS A 24 -9.11 -9.68 6.47
N LEU A 25 -8.28 -9.37 5.47
CA LEU A 25 -6.97 -8.74 5.64
C LEU A 25 -7.10 -7.32 6.17
N LYS A 26 -7.99 -6.48 5.62
CA LYS A 26 -8.28 -5.12 6.11
C LYS A 26 -8.71 -5.13 7.59
N LYS A 27 -9.63 -6.04 7.96
CA LYS A 27 -10.05 -6.22 9.37
C LYS A 27 -8.89 -6.67 10.26
N ARG A 28 -8.02 -7.57 9.76
CA ARG A 28 -6.86 -8.05 10.50
C ARG A 28 -5.80 -6.97 10.68
N LEU A 29 -5.52 -6.15 9.66
CA LEU A 29 -4.62 -5.01 9.73
C LEU A 29 -5.02 -4.05 10.84
N ASN A 30 -6.30 -3.68 10.91
CA ASN A 30 -6.79 -2.76 11.94
C ASN A 30 -6.70 -3.34 13.37
N LYS A 31 -6.87 -4.66 13.54
CA LYS A 31 -6.91 -5.30 14.86
C LYS A 31 -5.55 -5.83 15.34
N LYS A 32 -4.79 -6.46 14.44
CA LYS A 32 -3.54 -7.20 14.71
C LYS A 32 -2.58 -7.09 13.52
N PRO A 33 -1.95 -5.91 13.28
CA PRO A 33 -1.06 -5.69 12.14
C PRO A 33 0.12 -6.68 12.08
N LEU A 34 0.65 -7.08 13.25
CA LEU A 34 1.75 -8.05 13.35
C LEU A 34 1.45 -9.42 12.71
N LEU A 35 0.18 -9.79 12.61
CA LEU A 35 -0.27 -11.07 12.06
C LEU A 35 -0.88 -10.93 10.65
N ALA A 36 -0.84 -9.72 10.08
CA ALA A 36 -1.40 -9.48 8.77
C ALA A 36 -0.53 -10.07 7.66
N ASN A 37 0.81 -10.09 7.84
CA ASN A 37 1.80 -10.60 6.87
C ASN A 37 1.56 -10.07 5.46
N VAL A 38 1.43 -8.75 5.34
CA VAL A 38 1.25 -8.04 4.07
C VAL A 38 2.12 -6.80 4.04
N TYR A 39 2.46 -6.38 2.83
CA TYR A 39 3.11 -5.12 2.53
C TYR A 39 2.07 -4.15 1.98
N LEU A 40 2.19 -2.88 2.35
CA LEU A 40 1.32 -1.79 1.94
C LEU A 40 2.11 -0.85 1.05
N ILE A 41 1.50 -0.39 -0.03
CA ILE A 41 2.04 0.70 -0.85
C ILE A 41 1.33 1.97 -0.42
N THR A 42 2.09 2.98 -0.02
CA THR A 42 1.59 4.30 0.39
C THR A 42 2.28 5.40 -0.41
N PRO A 43 1.69 6.61 -0.52
CA PRO A 43 2.46 7.77 -0.99
C PRO A 43 3.68 7.95 -0.10
N ALA A 44 4.83 8.28 -0.69
CA ALA A 44 6.01 8.49 0.12
C ALA A 44 5.86 9.76 1.00
N ARG A 45 6.42 9.72 2.20
CA ARG A 45 6.33 10.88 3.12
C ARG A 45 7.19 12.06 2.68
N ASN A 46 8.34 11.78 2.09
CA ASN A 46 9.27 12.80 1.63
C ASN A 46 8.93 13.24 0.19
N PRO A 47 9.30 14.44 -0.25
CA PRO A 47 8.96 14.93 -1.59
C PRO A 47 9.82 14.35 -2.71
N ALA A 48 10.93 13.67 -2.41
CA ALA A 48 11.84 13.14 -3.41
C ALA A 48 11.35 11.80 -3.98
N ASP A 49 10.80 10.95 -3.11
CA ASP A 49 10.29 9.64 -3.46
C ASP A 49 8.82 9.69 -3.90
N GLN A 50 8.36 8.70 -4.65
CA GLN A 50 6.97 8.64 -5.10
C GLN A 50 6.08 7.79 -4.18
N LEU A 51 6.54 6.58 -3.86
CA LEU A 51 5.79 5.58 -3.10
C LEU A 51 6.71 4.92 -2.07
N ASP A 52 6.14 4.61 -0.90
CA ASP A 52 6.79 3.82 0.15
C ASP A 52 6.23 2.39 0.16
N ILE A 53 7.11 1.40 0.36
CA ILE A 53 6.71 0.02 0.68
C ILE A 53 6.79 -0.16 2.19
N PHE A 54 5.64 -0.39 2.81
CA PHE A 54 5.51 -0.48 4.26
C PHE A 54 5.15 -1.90 4.69
N ASP A 55 5.94 -2.49 5.58
CA ASP A 55 5.55 -3.77 6.20
C ASP A 55 4.47 -3.49 7.25
N ALA A 56 3.30 -4.12 7.12
CA ALA A 56 2.19 -3.93 8.05
C ALA A 56 2.57 -4.17 9.53
N ARG A 57 3.58 -5.00 9.80
CA ARG A 57 4.10 -5.26 11.15
C ARG A 57 4.66 -3.99 11.79
N GLN A 58 5.19 -3.05 11.00
CA GLN A 58 5.73 -1.79 11.48
C GLN A 58 4.65 -0.87 12.07
N LEU A 59 3.37 -1.02 11.69
CA LEU A 59 2.26 -0.20 12.21
C LEU A 59 2.03 -0.35 13.72
N VAL A 60 2.64 -1.34 14.37
CA VAL A 60 2.58 -1.50 15.83
C VAL A 60 3.55 -0.57 16.56
N GLN A 61 4.56 -0.04 15.87
CA GLN A 61 5.53 0.85 16.49
C GLN A 61 4.85 2.13 17.01
N PRO A 62 5.24 2.65 18.21
CA PRO A 62 4.59 3.81 18.81
C PRO A 62 4.54 5.06 17.93
N HIS A 63 5.56 5.26 17.09
CA HIS A 63 5.66 6.39 16.17
C HIS A 63 4.46 6.50 15.21
N TYR A 64 3.84 5.39 14.85
CA TYR A 64 2.77 5.33 13.85
C TYR A 64 1.36 5.31 14.43
N LYS A 65 1.20 5.40 15.77
CA LYS A 65 -0.11 5.25 16.43
C LYS A 65 -1.13 6.31 16.04
N ASP A 66 -0.65 7.55 15.85
CA ASP A 66 -1.50 8.70 15.57
C ASP A 66 -1.44 9.14 14.10
N GLU A 67 -0.68 8.41 13.27
CA GLU A 67 -0.56 8.69 11.85
C GLU A 67 -1.71 8.09 11.05
N GLU A 68 -2.09 8.78 9.97
CA GLU A 68 -3.04 8.30 8.97
C GLU A 68 -2.29 7.90 7.71
N PHE A 69 -2.46 6.65 7.29
CA PHE A 69 -1.85 6.09 6.09
C PHE A 69 -2.88 5.93 4.99
N LEU A 70 -2.61 6.54 3.84
CA LEU A 70 -3.33 6.24 2.60
C LEU A 70 -2.69 5.02 1.93
N VAL A 71 -3.42 3.92 1.88
CA VAL A 71 -3.01 2.66 1.25
C VAL A 71 -3.50 2.66 -0.20
N LEU A 72 -2.55 2.73 -1.13
CA LEU A 72 -2.77 2.69 -2.58
C LEU A 72 -2.70 1.26 -3.11
N GLY A 73 -1.95 0.39 -2.45
CA GLY A 73 -1.86 -1.02 -2.81
C GLY A 73 -1.52 -1.94 -1.65
N MET A 74 -1.76 -3.23 -1.86
CA MET A 74 -1.42 -4.30 -0.91
C MET A 74 -0.75 -5.46 -1.64
N ALA A 75 0.29 -6.01 -1.03
CA ALA A 75 1.04 -7.15 -1.54
C ALA A 75 1.28 -8.20 -0.45
N SER A 76 1.43 -9.46 -0.85
CA SER A 76 1.63 -10.61 0.04
C SER A 76 3.06 -10.72 0.58
N GLY A 77 4.02 -10.11 -0.12
CA GLY A 77 5.44 -10.12 0.19
C GLY A 77 6.15 -8.92 -0.43
N TYR A 78 7.44 -8.77 -0.13
CA TYR A 78 8.24 -7.65 -0.65
C TYR A 78 8.42 -7.73 -2.18
N GLU A 79 8.76 -8.91 -2.70
CA GLU A 79 8.87 -9.14 -4.16
C GLU A 79 7.56 -8.86 -4.89
N ASP A 80 6.43 -9.31 -4.33
CA ASP A 80 5.09 -9.04 -4.85
C ASP A 80 4.78 -7.53 -4.82
N ALA A 81 5.29 -6.80 -3.82
CA ALA A 81 5.17 -5.34 -3.78
C ALA A 81 5.99 -4.65 -4.87
N LEU A 82 7.20 -5.14 -5.17
CA LEU A 82 8.02 -4.62 -6.27
C LEU A 82 7.35 -4.82 -7.63
N GLN A 83 6.84 -6.03 -7.88
CA GLN A 83 6.09 -6.34 -9.11
C GLN A 83 4.82 -5.49 -9.22
N LEU A 84 4.13 -5.26 -8.11
CA LEU A 84 2.96 -4.38 -8.07
C LEU A 84 3.32 -2.94 -8.46
N ILE A 85 4.44 -2.41 -7.96
CA ILE A 85 4.95 -1.07 -8.33
C ILE A 85 5.35 -1.02 -9.80
N GLU A 86 6.00 -2.05 -10.32
CA GLU A 86 6.34 -2.14 -11.75
C GLU A 86 5.08 -2.08 -12.62
N ARG A 87 4.04 -2.84 -12.25
CA ARG A 87 2.74 -2.80 -12.94
C ARG A 87 2.10 -1.41 -12.90
N ILE A 88 2.02 -0.80 -11.71
CA ILE A 88 1.50 0.57 -11.53
C ILE A 88 2.27 1.57 -12.40
N THR A 89 3.60 1.44 -12.47
CA THR A 89 4.46 2.32 -13.26
C THR A 89 4.21 2.13 -14.76
N GLY A 90 4.08 0.90 -15.22
CA GLY A 90 3.74 0.60 -16.61
C GLY A 90 2.35 1.12 -17.01
N GLU A 91 1.37 1.04 -16.12
CA GLU A 91 0.03 1.62 -16.33
C GLU A 91 0.07 3.16 -16.39
N CYS A 92 0.77 3.80 -15.44
CA CYS A 92 0.96 5.25 -15.42
C CYS A 92 1.60 5.74 -16.72
N LEU A 93 2.69 5.10 -17.15
CA LEU A 93 3.40 5.46 -18.38
C LEU A 93 2.49 5.32 -19.62
N LYS A 94 1.66 4.28 -19.68
CA LYS A 94 0.71 4.08 -20.79
C LYS A 94 -0.42 5.12 -20.78
N ALA A 95 -0.93 5.48 -19.61
CA ALA A 95 -2.06 6.38 -19.47
C ALA A 95 -1.67 7.86 -19.63
N ARG A 96 -0.50 8.25 -19.13
CA ARG A 96 -0.07 9.65 -19.04
C ARG A 96 1.13 10.00 -19.92
N GLY A 97 1.94 9.02 -20.31
CA GLY A 97 3.22 9.26 -20.99
C GLY A 97 4.37 9.67 -20.06
N ASP A 98 4.12 9.74 -18.75
CA ASP A 98 5.11 10.01 -17.71
C ASP A 98 5.07 8.95 -16.60
N CYS A 99 6.04 9.00 -15.68
CA CYS A 99 6.10 8.13 -14.51
C CYS A 99 5.75 8.88 -13.22
N ASN A 100 4.84 9.87 -13.25
CA ASN A 100 4.39 10.56 -12.05
C ASN A 100 3.25 9.78 -11.37
N LEU A 101 3.65 8.77 -10.58
CA LEU A 101 2.76 7.85 -9.87
C LEU A 101 1.92 8.56 -8.81
N ARG A 102 2.47 9.59 -8.16
CA ARG A 102 1.71 10.35 -7.14
C ARG A 102 0.48 11.00 -7.74
N GLU A 103 0.64 11.71 -8.86
CA GLU A 103 -0.51 12.32 -9.54
C GLU A 103 -1.44 11.25 -10.11
N TYR A 104 -0.88 10.22 -10.75
CA TYR A 104 -1.68 9.14 -11.34
C TYR A 104 -2.59 8.42 -10.32
N LEU A 105 -2.10 8.17 -9.10
CA LEU A 105 -2.82 7.39 -8.09
C LEU A 105 -3.71 8.23 -7.16
N LEU A 106 -3.54 9.56 -7.14
CA LEU A 106 -4.24 10.47 -6.24
C LEU A 106 -5.29 11.35 -6.94
N CYS A 107 -5.33 11.36 -8.27
CA CYS A 107 -6.42 11.97 -9.06
C CYS A 107 -7.72 11.16 -8.96
#